data_AF-A0A6G3WHR8-F1
#
_entry.id   AF-A0A6G3WHR8-F1
#
_cell.length_a   1.000
_cell.length_b   1.000
_cell.length_c   1.000
_cell.angle_alpha   90.00
_cell.angle_beta   90.00
_cell.angle_gamma   90.00
#
_symmetry.space_group_name_H-M   'P 1'
#
loop_
_entity.id
_entity.type
_entity.pdbx_description
1 polymer ?
#
loop_
_entity_poly.entity_id
_entity_poly.type
_entity_poly.pdbx_seq_one_letter_code
_entity_poly.pdbx_strand_id
1 'polypeptide(L)' 'TTADVLAFYARARAAADAAIRDTDLETTGTAWDGRVVSMRWVLIHMLEDLLRHAGHMDIVRELIDGATGSYPAPA' A
#
# COMPACT_ATOMS: atom_id res chain seq x y z
N THR A 1 13.09 -6.34 -13.99
CA THR A 1 12.71 -5.18 -14.83
C THR A 1 11.57 -4.43 -14.18
N THR A 2 11.24 -3.21 -14.64
CA THR A 2 10.02 -2.50 -14.17
C THR A 2 8.76 -3.35 -14.39
N ALA A 3 8.69 -4.09 -15.50
CA ALA A 3 7.57 -5.00 -15.78
C ALA A 3 7.43 -6.10 -14.72
N ASP A 4 8.55 -6.67 -14.25
CA ASP A 4 8.51 -7.71 -13.20
C ASP A 4 7.99 -7.18 -11.86
N VAL A 5 8.36 -5.95 -11.51
CA VAL A 5 7.87 -5.28 -10.28
C VAL A 5 6.36 -5.05 -10.37
N LEU A 6 5.88 -4.54 -11.50
CA LEU A 6 4.44 -4.33 -11.73
C LEU A 6 3.67 -5.66 -11.70
N ALA A 7 4.20 -6.70 -12.34
CA ALA A 7 3.59 -8.02 -12.34
C ALA A 7 3.54 -8.64 -10.93
N PHE A 8 4.59 -8.46 -10.14
CA PHE A 8 4.60 -8.89 -8.74
C PHE A 8 3.54 -8.15 -7.92
N TYR A 9 3.48 -6.82 -8.04
CA TYR A 9 2.50 -6.00 -7.32
C TYR A 9 1.05 -6.37 -7.68
N ALA A 10 0.77 -6.63 -8.96
CA ALA A 10 -0.55 -7.07 -9.41
C ALA A 10 -0.97 -8.40 -8.76
N ARG A 11 -0.06 -9.37 -8.65
CA ARG A 11 -0.34 -10.65 -7.97
C ARG A 11 -0.56 -10.45 -6.46
N ALA A 12 0.26 -9.63 -5.82
CA ALA A 12 0.11 -9.32 -4.40
C ALA A 12 -1.24 -8.64 -4.10
N ARG A 13 -1.66 -7.70 -4.96
CA ARG A 13 -2.96 -7.02 -4.87
C ARG A 13 -4.13 -8.01 -5.00
N ALA A 14 -4.08 -8.91 -5.99
CA ALA A 14 -5.12 -9.92 -6.16
C ALA A 14 -5.23 -10.88 -4.97
N ALA A 15 -4.10 -11.27 -4.38
CA ALA A 15 -4.08 -12.10 -3.17
C ALA A 15 -4.64 -11.34 -1.95
N ALA A 16 -4.29 -10.06 -1.79
CA ALA A 16 -4.85 -9.21 -0.74
C ALA A 16 -6.36 -9.06 -0.91
N ASP A 17 -6.85 -8.78 -2.12
CA ASP A 17 -8.29 -8.65 -2.39
C ASP A 17 -9.08 -9.92 -2.05
N ALA A 18 -8.50 -11.11 -2.29
CA ALA A 18 -9.10 -12.37 -1.87
C ALA A 18 -9.14 -12.49 -0.34
N ALA A 19 -8.02 -12.24 0.34
CA ALA A 19 -7.96 -12.29 1.81
C ALA A 19 -8.96 -11.31 2.48
N ILE A 20 -9.12 -10.11 1.92
CA ILE A 20 -10.07 -9.10 2.41
C ILE A 20 -11.51 -9.55 2.28
N ARG A 21 -11.87 -10.25 1.20
CA ARG A 21 -13.23 -10.78 1.01
C ARG A 21 -13.53 -11.97 1.91
N ASP A 22 -12.54 -12.81 2.15
CA ASP A 22 -12.75 -14.14 2.75
C ASP A 22 -12.50 -14.16 4.28
N THR A 23 -11.99 -13.06 4.86
CA THR A 23 -11.63 -12.99 6.29
C THR A 23 -12.50 -11.99 7.05
N ASP A 24 -13.18 -12.44 8.10
CA ASP A 24 -13.95 -11.56 8.98
C ASP A 24 -13.04 -10.58 9.73
N LEU A 25 -13.52 -9.36 9.95
CA LEU A 25 -12.75 -8.27 10.56
C LEU A 25 -12.23 -8.57 11.97
N GLU A 26 -12.94 -9.40 12.73
CA GLU A 26 -12.56 -9.79 14.09
C GLU A 26 -11.70 -11.07 14.13
N THR A 27 -11.48 -11.72 12.98
CA THR A 27 -10.55 -12.85 12.88
C THR A 27 -9.17 -12.42 13.33
N THR A 28 -8.57 -13.18 14.25
CA THR A 28 -7.24 -12.91 14.77
C THR A 28 -6.17 -13.78 14.09
N GLY A 29 -4.98 -13.21 13.97
CA GLY A 29 -3.78 -13.89 13.49
C GLY A 29 -2.54 -13.39 14.24
N THR A 30 -1.39 -13.94 13.90
CA THR A 30 -0.10 -13.55 14.49
C THR A 30 0.68 -12.70 13.50
N ALA A 31 1.02 -11.48 13.92
CA ALA A 31 1.87 -10.59 13.15
C ALA A 31 3.33 -11.09 13.11
N TRP A 32 4.12 -10.49 12.22
CA TRP A 32 5.54 -10.84 12.03
C TRP A 32 6.41 -10.71 13.29
N ASP A 33 5.98 -9.91 14.26
CA ASP A 33 6.64 -9.69 15.55
C ASP A 33 6.01 -10.47 16.72
N GLY A 34 5.11 -11.41 16.42
CA GLY A 34 4.47 -12.27 17.42
C GLY A 34 3.24 -11.69 18.11
N ARG A 35 2.85 -10.44 17.82
CA ARG A 35 1.61 -9.86 18.36
C ARG A 35 0.38 -10.54 17.78
N VAL A 36 -0.65 -10.71 18.60
CA VAL A 36 -1.99 -11.10 18.13
C VAL A 36 -2.69 -9.85 17.60
N VAL A 37 -3.14 -9.89 16.35
CA VAL A 37 -3.81 -8.77 15.65
C VAL A 37 -5.07 -9.26 14.95
N SER A 38 -6.09 -8.40 14.85
CA SER A 38 -7.29 -8.69 14.08
C SER A 38 -7.12 -8.29 12.61
N MET A 39 -7.93 -8.86 11.72
CA MET A 39 -7.98 -8.45 10.31
C MET A 39 -8.29 -6.94 10.17
N ARG A 40 -9.15 -6.40 11.03
CA ARG A 40 -9.40 -4.96 11.15
C ARG A 40 -8.11 -4.17 11.41
N TRP A 41 -7.28 -4.62 12.35
CA TRP A 41 -6.00 -3.99 12.64
C TRP A 41 -5.07 -4.04 11.43
N VAL A 42 -4.99 -5.21 10.75
CA VAL A 42 -4.16 -5.39 9.54
C VAL A 42 -4.56 -4.41 8.44
N LEU A 43 -5.85 -4.23 8.19
CA LEU A 43 -6.34 -3.29 7.18
C LEU A 43 -5.96 -1.84 7.47
N ILE A 44 -6.14 -1.40 8.72
CA ILE A 44 -5.77 -0.04 9.13
C ILE A 44 -4.26 0.15 9.02
N HIS A 45 -3.48 -0.84 9.45
CA HIS A 45 -2.03 -0.80 9.33
C HIS A 45 -1.55 -0.72 7.88
N MET A 46 -2.12 -1.54 6.99
CA MET A 46 -1.81 -1.50 5.55
C MET A 46 -2.19 -0.18 4.89
N LEU A 47 -3.30 0.46 5.33
CA LEU A 47 -3.68 1.79 4.85
C LEU A 47 -2.66 2.84 5.26
N GLU A 48 -2.22 2.84 6.52
CA GLU A 48 -1.19 3.76 7.01
C GLU A 48 0.12 3.60 6.22
N ASP A 49 0.59 2.36 6.06
CA ASP A 49 1.84 2.06 5.37
C ASP A 49 1.77 2.46 3.88
N LEU A 50 0.65 2.16 3.21
CA LEU A 50 0.45 2.53 1.81
C LEU A 50 0.45 4.05 1.63
N LEU A 51 -0.22 4.80 2.50
CA LEU A 51 -0.28 6.26 2.42
C LEU A 51 1.09 6.90 2.67
N ARG A 52 1.87 6.36 3.61
CA ARG A 52 3.24 6.82 3.86
C ARG A 52 4.13 6.65 2.62
N HIS A 53 4.07 5.48 1.99
CA HIS A 53 4.82 5.21 0.76
C HIS A 53 4.33 6.05 -0.42
N ALA A 54 3.01 6.26 -0.56
CA ALA A 54 2.44 7.12 -1.59
C ALA A 54 2.96 8.55 -1.46
N GLY A 55 3.02 9.11 -0.24
CA GLY A 55 3.61 10.44 -0.01
C GLY A 55 5.09 10.51 -0.39
N HIS A 56 5.88 9.49 -0.05
CA HIS A 56 7.28 9.43 -0.48
C HIS A 56 7.43 9.37 -2.02
N MET A 57 6.57 8.59 -2.68
CA MET A 57 6.56 8.52 -4.15
C MET A 57 6.13 9.83 -4.80
N ASP A 58 5.24 10.59 -4.17
CA ASP A 58 4.84 11.91 -4.65
C ASP A 58 6.04 12.86 -4.64
N ILE A 59 6.80 12.92 -3.54
CA ILE A 59 8.04 13.73 -3.47
C ILE A 59 9.03 13.34 -4.58
N VAL A 60 9.23 12.04 -4.83
CA VAL A 60 10.13 11.59 -5.90
C VAL A 60 9.62 12.03 -7.27
N ARG A 61 8.31 11.92 -7.51
CA ARG A 61 7.67 12.41 -8.75
C ARG A 61 7.89 13.90 -8.93
N GLU A 62 7.62 14.72 -7.90
CA GLU A 62 7.80 16.18 -7.92
C GLU A 62 9.26 16.58 -8.26
N LEU A 63 10.24 15.84 -7.75
CA LEU A 63 11.66 16.07 -8.07
C LEU A 63 12.02 15.73 -9.51
N ILE A 64 11.29 14.82 -10.15
CA ILE A 64 11.53 14.40 -11.54
C ILE A 64 10.86 15.36 -12.53
N ASP A 65 9.61 15.77 -12.26
CA ASP A 65 8.79 16.54 -13.20
C ASP A 65 8.70 18.05 -12.87
N GLY A 66 9.13 18.48 -11.69
CA GLY A 66 9.07 19.88 -11.24
C GLY A 66 7.67 20.38 -10.89
N ALA A 67 6.63 19.54 -10.97
CA ALA A 67 5.27 19.87 -10.54
C ALA A 67 5.12 19.67 -9.02
N THR A 68 4.23 20.41 -8.36
CA THR A 68 3.94 20.26 -6.92
C THR A 68 2.49 19.89 -6.67
N GLY A 69 2.26 18.88 -5.84
CA GLY A 69 0.95 18.28 -5.59
C GLY A 69 0.27 17.83 -6.88
N SER A 70 -1.03 18.09 -7.00
CA SER A 70 -1.81 17.78 -8.20
C SER A 70 -1.89 18.93 -9.21
N TYR A 71 -1.17 20.03 -8.97
CA TYR A 71 -1.18 21.18 -9.86
C TYR A 71 -0.13 20.99 -10.97
N PRO A 72 -0.43 21.39 -12.22
CA PRO A 72 0.56 21.34 -13.28
C PRO A 72 1.76 22.22 -12.93
N ALA A 73 2.95 21.82 -13.38
CA ALA A 73 4.17 22.61 -13.19
C ALA A 73 3.97 24.03 -13.75
N PRO A 74 4.47 25.08 -13.05
CA PRO A 74 4.49 26.42 -13.62
C PRO A 74 5.30 26.41 -14.92
N ALA A 75 4.75 27.09 -15.94
CA ALA A 75 5.34 27.20 -17.28
C ALA A 75 6.70 27.92 -17.27
#